data_AF-A0A9P5IQW4-F1
#
_entry.id   AF-A0A9P5IQW4-F1
#
_cell.length_a   1.000
_cell.length_b   1.000
_cell.length_c   1.000
_cell.angle_alpha   90.00
_cell.angle_beta   90.00
_cell.angle_gamma   90.00
#
_symmetry.space_group_name_H-M   'P 1'
#
loop_
_entity.id
_entity.type
_entity.pdbx_description
1 polymer ?
#
loop_
_entity_poly.entity_id
_entity_poly.type
_entity_poly.pdbx_seq_one_letter_code
_entity_poly.pdbx_strand_id
1 'polypeptide(L)'
;MPRLPTKNEQINLLRMQLEVEQKSCASLRHTIKAKQATIESTLAELKDAKESLIQARSTSPFMRKLPTELRLKIYKLLLVNPKLSETESIGKAVEYGKSVKFELTPAILCTCKAIHSEAEPILYGSNTFIIECIGGYGPVGSLHVPQSPLTRFTDPSFADFDDSDSEDDLERNSMGYSGTETPFEFSTFSALKKVKRWRILTGAYRPTPTNPVPAKSFVHFCQALCQEAPTQPQRSLEIVLALARANNGIPTIRTEDTQYKFSQDQLKYLLQPLRLLRDIKLELNIAQFKTDLPQSTHLCGAGPEYYFPYSEAQTVEVNLVRSMNLALPILQKYQAIVEDLSPVEKVFKMYERLERYVVSFERSERFTLDLITLQRGHEGSRRETRHFGWQLPGPSLGNPFKSRFPISYHPVELAFSKAIVAKDKEDVTEFKAARASVLKELDPQYRRMVDASKKLTAFVEKERLSGVFHECTGCGVFHQYEEDPYESTLGEDLDRYIYELDKIASLLNRTMPDHIQIQVQKGITMYEAAYIHLERERLFRKLRWMQKQDTVIKSPSQIAKWTKRLIEDMWEHCQRISWHRECLFKDDITDIGCKINKKLGQGLMEQELEWLEGFESDDEEFHELHYGD
;
A
#
# COMPACT_ATOMS: atom_id res chain seq x y z
N MET A 1 48.24 -39.81 21.23
CA MET A 1 47.44 -38.67 20.76
C MET A 1 47.51 -38.61 19.24
N PRO A 2 46.40 -38.61 18.51
CA PRO A 2 46.44 -38.53 17.05
C PRO A 2 47.04 -37.19 16.61
N ARG A 3 47.98 -37.23 15.66
CA ARG A 3 48.62 -36.04 15.08
C ARG A 3 47.53 -35.13 14.48
N LEU A 4 47.50 -33.87 14.90
CA LEU A 4 46.66 -32.86 14.28
C LEU A 4 47.10 -32.67 12.82
N PRO A 5 46.16 -32.70 11.85
CA PRO A 5 46.49 -32.54 10.45
C PRO A 5 47.10 -31.16 10.22
N THR A 6 48.17 -31.14 9.42
CA THR A 6 48.83 -29.91 9.00
C THR A 6 47.87 -29.06 8.14
N LYS A 7 48.05 -27.73 8.13
CA LYS A 7 47.23 -26.83 7.30
C LYS A 7 47.18 -27.27 5.82
N ASN A 8 48.26 -27.86 5.31
CA ASN A 8 48.31 -28.37 3.93
C ASN A 8 47.44 -29.62 3.73
N GLU A 9 47.34 -30.51 4.72
CA GLU A 9 46.43 -31.66 4.66
C GLU A 9 44.97 -31.22 4.69
N GLN A 10 44.62 -30.20 5.49
CA GLN A 10 43.27 -29.61 5.49
C GLN A 10 42.91 -28.97 4.15
N ILE A 11 43.84 -28.22 3.54
CA ILE A 11 43.63 -27.62 2.21
C ILE A 11 43.44 -28.70 1.14
N ASN A 12 44.21 -29.78 1.16
CA ASN A 12 44.05 -30.89 0.22
C ASN A 12 42.71 -31.62 0.40
N LEU A 13 42.27 -31.80 1.65
CA LEU A 13 40.96 -32.39 1.94
C LEU A 13 39.81 -31.54 1.39
N LEU A 14 39.88 -30.22 1.56
CA LEU A 14 38.90 -29.27 1.03
C LEU A 14 38.90 -29.24 -0.50
N ARG A 15 40.06 -29.35 -1.16
CA ARG A 15 40.15 -29.45 -2.62
C ARG A 15 39.50 -30.74 -3.14
N MET A 16 39.77 -31.87 -2.49
CA MET A 16 39.13 -33.14 -2.85
C MET A 16 37.61 -33.08 -2.66
N GLN A 17 37.12 -32.48 -1.57
CA GLN A 17 35.68 -32.25 -1.37
C GLN A 17 35.09 -31.36 -2.46
N LEU A 18 35.77 -30.25 -2.82
CA LEU A 18 35.31 -29.36 -3.87
C LEU A 18 35.24 -30.07 -5.23
N GLU A 19 36.20 -30.91 -5.59
CA GLU A 19 36.17 -31.69 -6.83
C GLU A 19 35.04 -32.71 -6.86
N VAL A 20 34.76 -33.37 -5.73
CA VAL A 20 33.61 -34.29 -5.60
C VAL A 20 32.30 -33.54 -5.77
N GLU A 21 32.14 -32.39 -5.11
CA GLU A 21 30.96 -31.52 -5.25
C GLU A 21 30.80 -30.99 -6.68
N GLN A 22 31.88 -30.60 -7.34
CA GLN A 22 31.86 -30.14 -8.73
C GLN A 22 31.42 -31.25 -9.69
N LYS A 23 31.93 -32.48 -9.52
CA LYS A 23 31.51 -33.64 -10.31
C LYS A 23 30.04 -34.00 -10.05
N SER A 24 29.60 -33.95 -8.79
CA SER A 24 28.20 -34.15 -8.40
C SER A 24 27.28 -33.10 -9.06
N CYS A 25 27.64 -31.82 -8.96
CA CYS A 25 26.93 -30.72 -9.61
C CYS A 25 26.87 -30.87 -11.14
N ALA A 26 27.96 -31.29 -11.79
CA ALA A 26 27.98 -31.52 -13.23
C ALA A 26 27.02 -32.64 -13.65
N SER A 27 26.98 -33.74 -12.90
CA SER A 27 26.06 -34.86 -13.11
C SER A 27 24.58 -34.43 -12.93
N LEU A 28 24.31 -33.65 -11.87
CA LEU A 28 22.98 -33.05 -11.63
C LEU A 28 22.55 -32.14 -12.79
N ARG A 29 23.43 -31.26 -13.27
CA ARG A 29 23.16 -30.38 -14.43
C ARG A 29 22.85 -31.19 -15.69
N HIS A 30 23.58 -32.27 -15.95
CA HIS A 30 23.30 -33.14 -17.10
C HIS A 30 21.93 -33.81 -16.98
N THR A 31 21.59 -34.31 -15.78
CA THR A 31 20.28 -34.91 -15.50
C THR A 31 19.14 -33.91 -15.67
N ILE A 32 19.31 -32.67 -15.20
CA ILE A 32 18.34 -31.58 -15.37
C ILE A 32 18.14 -31.30 -16.87
N LYS A 33 19.23 -31.15 -17.65
CA LYS A 33 19.14 -30.93 -19.09
C LYS A 33 18.41 -32.06 -19.82
N ALA A 34 18.70 -33.32 -19.49
CA ALA A 34 18.03 -34.47 -20.08
C ALA A 34 16.52 -34.47 -19.76
N LYS A 35 16.15 -34.23 -18.49
CA LYS A 35 14.74 -34.12 -18.10
C LYS A 35 14.03 -32.95 -18.78
N GLN A 36 14.72 -31.82 -18.95
CA GLN A 36 14.17 -30.65 -19.61
C GLN A 36 13.90 -30.91 -21.09
N ALA A 37 14.82 -31.60 -21.78
CA ALA A 37 14.59 -32.04 -23.17
C ALA A 37 13.39 -33.01 -23.28
N THR A 38 13.22 -33.93 -22.33
CA THR A 38 12.04 -34.81 -22.29
C THR A 38 10.75 -34.00 -22.10
N ILE A 39 10.73 -33.06 -21.15
CA ILE A 39 9.56 -32.19 -20.90
C ILE A 39 9.21 -31.39 -22.15
N GLU A 40 10.20 -30.83 -22.84
CA GLU A 40 10.01 -30.07 -24.09
C GLU A 40 9.40 -30.94 -25.20
N SER A 41 9.89 -32.18 -25.36
CA SER A 41 9.34 -33.15 -26.32
C SER A 41 7.88 -33.50 -25.99
N THR A 42 7.58 -33.85 -24.74
CA THR A 42 6.21 -34.19 -24.31
C THR A 42 5.28 -32.99 -24.46
N LEU A 43 5.75 -31.76 -24.19
CA LEU A 43 4.98 -30.54 -24.40
C LEU A 43 4.66 -30.29 -25.88
N ALA A 44 5.57 -30.62 -26.80
CA ALA A 44 5.31 -30.54 -28.23
C ALA A 44 4.23 -31.55 -28.65
N GLU A 45 4.36 -32.81 -28.26
CA GLU A 45 3.37 -33.86 -28.55
C GLU A 45 1.98 -33.51 -27.98
N LEU A 46 1.91 -32.99 -26.75
CA LEU A 46 0.66 -32.54 -26.14
C LEU A 46 0.03 -31.36 -26.87
N LYS A 47 0.83 -30.43 -27.43
CA LYS A 47 0.32 -29.33 -28.25
C LYS A 47 -0.31 -29.85 -29.54
N ASP A 48 0.36 -30.78 -30.22
CA ASP A 48 -0.14 -31.36 -31.47
C ASP A 48 -1.42 -32.19 -31.25
N ALA A 49 -1.46 -32.97 -30.17
CA ALA A 49 -2.65 -33.72 -29.77
C ALA A 49 -3.82 -32.80 -29.40
N LYS A 50 -3.54 -31.72 -28.67
CA LYS A 50 -4.55 -30.71 -28.31
C LYS A 50 -5.11 -30.01 -29.56
N GLU A 51 -4.25 -29.63 -30.49
CA GLU A 51 -4.68 -29.02 -31.76
C GLU A 51 -5.57 -29.97 -32.56
N SER A 52 -5.14 -31.23 -32.71
CA SER A 52 -5.92 -32.25 -33.41
C SER A 52 -7.31 -32.43 -32.78
N LEU A 53 -7.40 -32.39 -31.45
CA LEU A 53 -8.66 -32.48 -30.72
C LEU A 53 -9.53 -31.23 -30.89
N ILE A 54 -8.94 -30.03 -30.92
CA ILE A 54 -9.66 -28.78 -31.21
C ILE A 54 -10.23 -28.82 -32.63
N GLN A 55 -9.45 -29.24 -33.63
CA GLN A 55 -9.90 -29.35 -35.02
C GLN A 55 -11.04 -30.38 -35.16
N ALA A 56 -10.91 -31.55 -34.51
CA ALA A 56 -11.91 -32.61 -34.58
C ALA A 56 -13.24 -32.24 -33.91
N ARG A 57 -13.20 -31.46 -32.82
CA ARG A 57 -14.40 -31.08 -32.05
C ARG A 57 -15.00 -29.74 -32.45
N SER A 58 -14.30 -28.93 -33.24
CA SER A 58 -14.79 -27.59 -33.58
C SER A 58 -15.85 -27.63 -34.68
N THR A 59 -16.96 -26.94 -34.43
CA THR A 59 -18.00 -26.65 -35.43
C THR A 59 -17.63 -25.46 -36.33
N SER A 60 -16.60 -24.68 -35.96
CA SER A 60 -16.16 -23.52 -36.72
C SER A 60 -15.29 -23.93 -37.92
N PRO A 61 -15.64 -23.55 -39.16
CA PRO A 61 -14.79 -23.79 -40.32
C PRO A 61 -13.39 -23.17 -40.18
N PHE A 62 -13.29 -22.04 -39.48
CA PHE A 62 -12.02 -21.36 -39.23
C PHE A 62 -11.06 -22.23 -38.41
N MET A 63 -11.53 -22.80 -37.30
CA MET A 63 -10.72 -23.66 -36.44
C MET A 63 -10.46 -25.03 -37.07
N ARG A 64 -11.43 -25.57 -37.82
CA ARG A 64 -11.31 -26.92 -38.41
C ARG A 64 -10.41 -26.96 -39.65
N LYS A 65 -10.42 -25.92 -40.48
CA LYS A 65 -9.73 -25.93 -41.78
C LYS A 65 -8.39 -25.21 -41.78
N LEU A 66 -8.20 -24.19 -40.94
CA LEU A 66 -6.96 -23.43 -40.93
C LEU A 66 -6.03 -23.99 -39.86
N PRO A 67 -4.78 -24.34 -40.21
CA PRO A 67 -3.78 -24.72 -39.24
C PRO A 67 -3.40 -23.53 -38.35
N THR A 68 -2.94 -23.82 -37.13
CA THR A 68 -2.68 -22.84 -36.08
C THR A 68 -1.72 -21.75 -36.55
N GLU A 69 -0.71 -22.05 -37.36
CA GLU A 69 0.26 -21.08 -37.87
C GLU A 69 -0.41 -19.99 -38.72
N LEU A 70 -1.38 -20.37 -39.55
CA LEU A 70 -2.15 -19.41 -40.35
C LEU A 70 -3.10 -18.61 -39.46
N ARG A 71 -3.74 -19.24 -38.48
CA ARG A 71 -4.58 -18.54 -37.49
C ARG A 71 -3.77 -17.50 -36.71
N LEU A 72 -2.58 -17.84 -36.23
CA LEU A 72 -1.66 -16.93 -35.55
C LEU A 72 -1.21 -15.77 -36.45
N LYS A 73 -0.98 -15.99 -37.75
CA LYS A 73 -0.70 -14.91 -38.71
C LYS A 73 -1.90 -13.96 -38.87
N ILE A 74 -3.11 -14.50 -38.97
CA ILE A 74 -4.35 -13.71 -39.03
C ILE A 74 -4.50 -12.87 -37.77
N TYR A 75 -4.36 -13.47 -36.59
CA TYR A 75 -4.43 -12.73 -35.33
C TYR A 75 -3.37 -11.63 -35.23
N LYS A 76 -2.14 -11.85 -35.72
CA LYS A 76 -1.11 -10.80 -35.77
C LYS A 76 -1.55 -9.60 -36.60
N LEU A 77 -2.14 -9.83 -37.78
CA LEU A 77 -2.66 -8.75 -38.63
C LEU A 77 -3.81 -7.99 -37.96
N LEU A 78 -4.62 -8.65 -37.13
CA LEU A 78 -5.80 -8.07 -36.49
C LEU A 78 -5.51 -7.39 -35.14
N LEU A 79 -4.46 -7.82 -34.44
CA LEU A 79 -4.23 -7.50 -33.03
C LEU A 79 -2.90 -6.83 -32.76
N VAL A 80 -2.00 -6.68 -33.74
CA VAL A 80 -0.71 -6.01 -33.55
C VAL A 80 -0.69 -4.65 -34.23
N ASN A 81 -0.42 -3.60 -33.46
CA ASN A 81 -0.23 -2.26 -33.98
C ASN A 81 0.89 -1.52 -33.21
N PRO A 82 2.00 -1.14 -33.86
CA PRO A 82 3.08 -0.37 -33.25
C PRO A 82 2.65 0.96 -32.61
N LYS A 83 1.57 1.59 -33.11
CA LYS A 83 1.01 2.84 -32.55
C LYS A 83 0.68 2.74 -31.07
N LEU A 84 0.42 1.54 -30.54
CA LEU A 84 0.19 1.31 -29.11
C LEU A 84 1.40 1.68 -28.22
N SER A 85 2.59 1.84 -28.81
CA SER A 85 3.84 2.19 -28.13
C SER A 85 4.28 3.65 -28.35
N GLU A 86 3.51 4.43 -29.10
CA GLU A 86 3.86 5.78 -29.52
C GLU A 86 3.22 6.82 -28.60
N THR A 87 3.91 7.94 -28.38
CA THR A 87 3.40 9.06 -27.55
C THR A 87 2.15 9.71 -28.16
N GLU A 88 1.97 9.63 -29.48
CA GLU A 88 0.79 10.09 -30.21
C GLU A 88 -0.49 9.32 -29.84
N SER A 89 -0.35 8.15 -29.20
CA SER A 89 -1.49 7.33 -28.76
C SER A 89 -2.11 7.77 -27.43
N ILE A 90 -1.48 8.72 -26.74
CA ILE A 90 -1.86 9.25 -25.44
C ILE A 90 -1.73 10.78 -25.44
N GLY A 91 -2.16 11.43 -24.36
CA GLY A 91 -2.11 12.88 -24.23
C GLY A 91 -3.40 13.59 -24.63
N LYS A 92 -3.51 14.85 -24.20
CA LYS A 92 -4.75 15.63 -24.33
C LYS A 92 -5.16 15.93 -25.77
N ALA A 93 -4.19 16.11 -26.67
CA ALA A 93 -4.44 16.40 -28.09
C ALA A 93 -5.30 15.33 -28.78
N VAL A 94 -5.28 14.10 -28.27
CA VAL A 94 -6.04 12.96 -28.77
C VAL A 94 -7.06 12.46 -27.74
N GLU A 95 -7.58 13.37 -26.91
CA GLU A 95 -8.54 13.05 -25.84
C GLU A 95 -8.07 11.89 -24.95
N TYR A 96 -6.80 11.90 -24.56
CA TYR A 96 -6.18 10.86 -23.73
C TYR A 96 -6.22 9.47 -24.38
N GLY A 97 -6.13 9.44 -25.71
CA GLY A 97 -6.19 8.24 -26.53
C GLY A 97 -7.60 7.84 -26.98
N LYS A 98 -8.67 8.52 -26.51
CA LYS A 98 -10.06 8.20 -26.88
C LYS A 98 -10.33 8.40 -28.36
N SER A 99 -9.75 9.44 -28.97
CA SER A 99 -9.98 9.75 -30.39
C SER A 99 -9.06 8.96 -31.34
N VAL A 100 -8.09 8.19 -30.81
CA VAL A 100 -7.13 7.42 -31.60
C VAL A 100 -7.75 6.13 -32.13
N LYS A 101 -7.75 5.97 -33.45
CA LYS A 101 -8.14 4.73 -34.12
C LYS A 101 -6.91 3.84 -34.33
N PHE A 102 -6.79 2.80 -33.52
CA PHE A 102 -5.71 1.81 -33.65
C PHE A 102 -5.96 0.75 -34.73
N GLU A 103 -7.12 0.76 -35.38
CA GLU A 103 -7.48 -0.22 -36.43
C GLU A 103 -7.35 -1.69 -35.98
N LEU A 104 -7.43 -1.93 -34.67
CA LEU A 104 -7.40 -3.27 -34.08
C LEU A 104 -8.80 -3.86 -34.10
N THR A 105 -8.88 -5.19 -34.19
CA THR A 105 -10.15 -5.93 -34.12
C THR A 105 -10.21 -6.83 -32.87
N PRO A 106 -10.20 -6.26 -31.64
CA PRO A 106 -10.16 -7.05 -30.40
C PRO A 106 -11.43 -7.89 -30.18
N ALA A 107 -12.54 -7.57 -30.85
CA ALA A 107 -13.78 -8.35 -30.80
C ALA A 107 -13.59 -9.83 -31.16
N ILE A 108 -12.55 -10.17 -31.91
CA ILE A 108 -12.20 -11.57 -32.22
C ILE A 108 -11.94 -12.40 -30.96
N LEU A 109 -11.43 -11.78 -29.89
CA LEU A 109 -11.16 -12.43 -28.60
C LEU A 109 -12.44 -12.93 -27.92
N CYS A 110 -13.60 -12.35 -28.26
CA CYS A 110 -14.89 -12.70 -27.65
C CYS A 110 -15.63 -13.81 -28.40
N THR A 111 -15.08 -14.33 -29.50
CA THR A 111 -15.81 -15.27 -30.38
C THR A 111 -15.93 -16.67 -29.79
N CYS A 112 -14.83 -17.28 -29.35
CA CYS A 112 -14.84 -18.56 -28.63
C CYS A 112 -13.59 -18.75 -27.78
N LYS A 113 -13.63 -19.70 -26.84
CA LYS A 113 -12.52 -20.00 -25.92
C LYS A 113 -11.21 -20.36 -26.62
N ALA A 114 -11.28 -21.08 -27.74
CA ALA A 114 -10.09 -21.49 -28.48
C ALA A 114 -9.41 -20.28 -29.14
N ILE A 115 -10.17 -19.45 -29.85
CA ILE A 115 -9.68 -18.20 -30.45
C ILE A 115 -9.12 -17.27 -29.37
N HIS A 116 -9.85 -17.08 -28.26
CA HIS A 116 -9.35 -16.32 -27.11
C HIS A 116 -7.98 -16.81 -26.66
N SER A 117 -7.82 -18.13 -26.45
CA SER A 117 -6.57 -18.72 -25.96
C SER A 117 -5.38 -18.57 -26.92
N GLU A 118 -5.61 -18.52 -28.22
CA GLU A 118 -4.56 -18.34 -29.23
C GLU A 118 -4.22 -16.86 -29.47
N ALA A 119 -5.24 -16.00 -29.46
CA ALA A 119 -5.14 -14.62 -29.90
C ALA A 119 -4.79 -13.65 -28.76
N GLU A 120 -5.19 -13.92 -27.51
CA GLU A 120 -4.86 -13.10 -26.35
C GLU A 120 -3.33 -12.97 -26.14
N PRO A 121 -2.52 -14.04 -26.22
CA PRO A 121 -1.06 -13.93 -26.15
C PRO A 121 -0.46 -13.10 -27.29
N ILE A 122 -1.14 -12.99 -28.43
CA ILE A 122 -0.68 -12.12 -29.52
C ILE A 122 -0.94 -10.66 -29.16
N LEU A 123 -2.14 -10.30 -28.73
CA LEU A 123 -2.45 -8.92 -28.35
C LEU A 123 -1.50 -8.41 -27.26
N TYR A 124 -1.35 -9.16 -26.17
CA TYR A 124 -0.60 -8.70 -25.00
C TYR A 124 0.89 -9.07 -25.01
N GLY A 125 1.28 -10.10 -25.78
CA GLY A 125 2.68 -10.54 -25.89
C GLY A 125 3.40 -10.00 -27.12
N SER A 126 2.68 -9.64 -28.19
CA SER A 126 3.28 -9.14 -29.43
C SER A 126 3.40 -7.62 -29.50
N ASN A 127 2.50 -6.89 -28.84
CA ASN A 127 2.54 -5.42 -28.80
C ASN A 127 3.39 -4.92 -27.63
N THR A 128 3.94 -3.73 -27.83
CA THR A 128 4.43 -2.87 -26.76
C THR A 128 3.35 -1.84 -26.45
N PHE A 129 2.99 -1.71 -25.18
CA PHE A 129 2.02 -0.71 -24.73
C PHE A 129 2.73 0.43 -24.01
N ILE A 130 2.42 1.66 -24.40
CA ILE A 130 2.88 2.84 -23.70
C ILE A 130 2.05 3.10 -22.44
N ILE A 131 2.70 3.56 -21.38
CA ILE A 131 2.05 4.11 -20.19
C ILE A 131 2.81 5.33 -19.68
N GLU A 132 2.08 6.40 -19.42
CA GLU A 132 2.59 7.63 -18.84
C GLU A 132 2.45 7.62 -17.32
N CYS A 133 3.59 7.66 -16.64
CA CYS A 133 3.75 7.79 -15.20
C CYS A 133 4.61 9.02 -14.87
N ILE A 134 4.34 10.17 -15.48
CA ILE A 134 5.09 11.42 -15.28
C ILE A 134 4.56 12.19 -14.05
N GLY A 135 3.32 11.90 -13.64
CA GLY A 135 2.66 12.44 -12.45
C GLY A 135 2.13 13.87 -12.66
N GLY A 136 0.85 14.09 -12.31
CA GLY A 136 0.29 15.37 -11.86
C GLY A 136 0.45 16.66 -12.69
N TYR A 137 0.98 16.65 -13.91
CA TYR A 137 0.99 17.85 -14.78
C TYR A 137 -0.35 18.04 -15.46
N GLY A 138 -1.37 18.28 -14.64
CA GLY A 138 -2.64 18.83 -15.06
C GLY A 138 -2.74 20.32 -14.71
N PRO A 139 -3.57 21.10 -15.41
CA PRO A 139 -4.06 22.37 -14.92
C PRO A 139 -4.52 22.31 -13.46
N VAL A 140 -4.58 23.48 -12.81
CA VAL A 140 -5.25 23.61 -11.51
C VAL A 140 -6.66 23.00 -11.66
N GLY A 141 -7.04 22.06 -10.79
CA GLY A 141 -8.32 21.33 -10.88
C GLY A 141 -8.33 20.11 -11.80
N SER A 142 -7.22 19.74 -12.46
CA SER A 142 -7.16 18.53 -13.29
C SER A 142 -6.64 17.32 -12.53
N LEU A 143 -7.44 16.25 -12.50
CA LEU A 143 -7.08 14.93 -11.97
C LEU A 143 -6.16 14.23 -12.97
N HIS A 144 -4.97 13.78 -12.53
CA HIS A 144 -4.04 13.05 -13.39
C HIS A 144 -4.08 11.55 -13.09
N VAL A 145 -4.59 10.78 -14.06
CA VAL A 145 -4.56 9.30 -14.08
C VAL A 145 -3.45 8.84 -15.03
N PRO A 146 -2.72 7.74 -14.76
CA PRO A 146 -1.76 7.17 -15.70
C PRO A 146 -2.40 6.92 -17.09
N GLN A 147 -1.81 7.49 -18.12
CA GLN A 147 -2.38 7.43 -19.47
C GLN A 147 -1.78 6.27 -20.25
N SER A 148 -2.64 5.48 -20.87
CA SER A 148 -2.27 4.36 -21.72
C SER A 148 -3.40 4.14 -22.74
N PRO A 149 -3.11 3.58 -23.93
CA PRO A 149 -4.16 3.08 -24.82
C PRO A 149 -5.14 2.12 -24.14
N LEU A 150 -4.73 1.49 -23.03
CA LEU A 150 -5.50 0.57 -22.22
C LEU A 150 -6.31 1.23 -21.08
N THR A 151 -6.01 2.47 -20.72
CA THR A 151 -6.73 3.25 -19.69
C THR A 151 -7.58 4.38 -20.28
N ARG A 152 -7.59 4.54 -21.61
CA ARG A 152 -8.34 5.62 -22.30
C ARG A 152 -9.84 5.70 -22.01
N PHE A 153 -10.45 4.63 -21.50
CA PHE A 153 -11.88 4.59 -21.12
C PHE A 153 -12.11 4.41 -19.61
N THR A 154 -11.06 4.42 -18.80
CA THR A 154 -11.17 4.27 -17.33
C THR A 154 -11.37 5.62 -16.64
N ASP A 155 -12.07 6.55 -17.28
CA ASP A 155 -12.21 7.92 -16.78
C ASP A 155 -13.00 7.93 -15.47
N PRO A 156 -12.50 8.53 -14.37
CA PRO A 156 -13.40 9.03 -13.35
C PRO A 156 -14.25 10.11 -14.02
N SER A 157 -15.58 10.00 -13.94
CA SER A 157 -16.50 11.01 -14.48
C SER A 157 -16.14 12.40 -13.94
N PHE A 158 -15.47 13.22 -14.76
CA PHE A 158 -15.29 14.65 -14.47
C PHE A 158 -16.63 15.39 -14.34
N ALA A 159 -17.72 14.78 -14.80
CA ALA A 159 -19.07 15.32 -14.75
C ALA A 159 -19.64 15.47 -13.32
N ASP A 160 -19.08 14.79 -12.31
CA ASP A 160 -19.62 14.84 -10.94
C ASP A 160 -18.94 15.90 -10.04
N PHE A 161 -17.98 16.67 -10.56
CA PHE A 161 -17.23 17.68 -9.80
C PHE A 161 -17.49 19.13 -10.22
N ASP A 162 -18.44 19.37 -11.14
CA ASP A 162 -18.71 20.70 -11.72
C ASP A 162 -19.76 21.54 -10.96
N ASP A 163 -20.24 21.09 -9.79
CA ASP A 163 -21.39 21.70 -9.08
C ASP A 163 -21.07 22.37 -7.74
N SER A 164 -19.79 22.53 -7.35
CA SER A 164 -19.46 23.36 -6.18
C SER A 164 -19.11 24.78 -6.59
N ASP A 165 -20.14 25.62 -6.74
CA ASP A 165 -20.10 27.10 -6.81
C ASP A 165 -19.52 27.75 -5.52
N SER A 166 -18.45 27.21 -4.95
CA SER A 166 -17.78 27.85 -3.83
C SER A 166 -16.87 28.95 -4.34
N GLU A 167 -17.18 30.21 -4.01
CA GLU A 167 -16.34 31.40 -4.25
C GLU A 167 -14.88 31.26 -3.73
N ASP A 168 -14.61 30.20 -2.95
CA ASP A 168 -13.31 29.80 -2.41
C ASP A 168 -12.29 29.34 -3.49
N ASP A 169 -12.75 29.03 -4.71
CA ASP A 169 -11.88 28.59 -5.81
C ASP A 169 -11.10 29.75 -6.47
N LEU A 170 -11.56 31.00 -6.35
CA LEU A 170 -10.84 32.17 -6.87
C LEU A 170 -9.57 32.48 -6.04
N GLU A 171 -9.61 32.27 -4.73
CA GLU A 171 -8.43 32.38 -3.85
C GLU A 171 -7.46 31.21 -4.02
N ARG A 172 -7.97 29.98 -4.25
CA ARG A 172 -7.12 28.83 -4.60
C ARG A 172 -6.41 29.02 -5.94
N ASN A 173 -7.08 29.53 -6.96
CA ASN A 173 -6.49 29.73 -8.28
C ASN A 173 -5.36 30.78 -8.30
N SER A 174 -5.41 31.79 -7.42
CA SER A 174 -4.42 32.88 -7.37
C SER A 174 -3.05 32.48 -6.81
N MET A 175 -2.88 31.29 -6.21
CA MET A 175 -1.61 30.83 -5.61
C MET A 175 -0.87 29.73 -6.41
N GLY A 176 -1.25 29.50 -7.68
CA GLY A 176 -0.50 28.66 -8.61
C GLY A 176 -0.31 27.20 -8.13
N TYR A 177 -1.40 26.55 -7.70
CA TYR A 177 -1.36 25.17 -7.20
C TYR A 177 -1.25 24.13 -8.33
N SER A 178 -0.43 23.10 -8.16
CA SER A 178 -0.30 21.97 -9.08
C SER A 178 -1.47 20.99 -8.89
N GLY A 179 -1.84 20.26 -9.96
CA GLY A 179 -2.88 19.24 -9.94
C GLY A 179 -2.58 18.07 -8.99
N THR A 180 -3.63 17.43 -8.48
CA THR A 180 -3.54 16.24 -7.62
C THR A 180 -3.50 14.97 -8.47
N GLU A 181 -2.46 14.15 -8.30
CA GLU A 181 -2.41 12.81 -8.89
C GLU A 181 -3.44 11.92 -8.17
N THR A 182 -4.44 11.44 -8.92
CA THR A 182 -5.42 10.49 -8.37
C THR A 182 -4.78 9.14 -8.15
N PRO A 183 -5.14 8.42 -7.05
CA PRO A 183 -4.63 7.08 -6.82
C PRO A 183 -5.21 6.15 -7.89
N PHE A 184 -4.38 5.71 -8.83
CA PHE A 184 -4.75 4.64 -9.77
C PHE A 184 -4.41 3.28 -9.17
N GLU A 185 -5.40 2.41 -9.07
CA GLU A 185 -5.25 1.09 -8.48
C GLU A 185 -4.72 0.08 -9.52
N PHE A 186 -3.40 0.00 -9.64
CA PHE A 186 -2.77 -0.96 -10.57
C PHE A 186 -3.03 -2.44 -10.22
N SER A 187 -3.40 -2.76 -8.97
CA SER A 187 -3.75 -4.13 -8.55
C SER A 187 -5.00 -4.68 -9.24
N THR A 188 -5.95 -3.83 -9.59
CA THR A 188 -7.20 -4.20 -10.28
C THR A 188 -7.05 -4.10 -11.81
N PHE A 189 -5.96 -3.49 -12.30
CA PHE A 189 -5.69 -3.32 -13.72
C PHE A 189 -5.24 -4.65 -14.37
N SER A 190 -6.22 -5.45 -14.80
CA SER A 190 -6.00 -6.80 -15.34
C SER A 190 -5.00 -6.89 -16.50
N ALA A 191 -4.87 -5.82 -17.31
CA ALA A 191 -3.92 -5.79 -18.41
C ALA A 191 -2.46 -5.81 -17.95
N LEU A 192 -2.15 -5.32 -16.73
CA LEU A 192 -0.81 -5.38 -16.14
C LEU A 192 -0.28 -6.82 -16.07
N LYS A 193 -1.16 -7.78 -15.77
CA LYS A 193 -0.83 -9.21 -15.66
C LYS A 193 -0.51 -9.82 -17.03
N LYS A 194 -1.18 -9.33 -18.07
CA LYS A 194 -1.18 -9.90 -19.41
C LYS A 194 -0.06 -9.35 -20.28
N VAL A 195 0.12 -8.03 -20.28
CA VAL A 195 1.10 -7.33 -21.13
C VAL A 195 2.52 -7.80 -20.80
N LYS A 196 3.26 -8.16 -21.85
CA LYS A 196 4.66 -8.60 -21.73
C LYS A 196 5.65 -7.47 -21.99
N ARG A 197 5.26 -6.46 -22.75
CA ARG A 197 6.16 -5.37 -23.16
C ARG A 197 5.54 -4.02 -22.86
N TRP A 198 6.20 -3.26 -22.00
CA TRP A 198 5.79 -1.91 -21.64
C TRP A 198 6.83 -0.90 -22.09
N ARG A 199 6.34 0.24 -22.56
CA ARG A 199 7.12 1.47 -22.69
C ARG A 199 6.60 2.46 -21.66
N ILE A 200 7.41 2.82 -20.70
CA ILE A 200 7.02 3.63 -19.55
C ILE A 200 7.65 5.01 -19.69
N LEU A 201 6.82 6.05 -19.75
CA LEU A 201 7.29 7.42 -19.66
C LEU A 201 7.23 7.85 -18.20
N THR A 202 8.33 8.31 -17.63
CA THR A 202 8.33 8.86 -16.27
C THR A 202 9.33 9.98 -16.15
N GLY A 203 9.23 10.78 -15.10
CA GLY A 203 10.07 11.96 -14.96
C GLY A 203 10.18 12.48 -13.54
N ALA A 204 11.10 13.42 -13.36
CA ALA A 204 11.21 14.15 -12.11
C ALA A 204 10.06 15.14 -11.94
N TYR A 205 9.33 15.02 -10.84
CA TYR A 205 8.46 16.07 -10.35
C TYR A 205 9.33 17.23 -9.85
N ARG A 206 9.01 18.47 -10.26
CA ARG A 206 9.71 19.74 -9.97
C ARG A 206 10.67 19.60 -8.79
N PRO A 207 11.94 19.23 -9.04
CA PRO A 207 12.83 18.84 -7.97
C PRO A 207 13.08 20.07 -7.13
N THR A 208 12.72 20.01 -5.87
CA THR A 208 13.59 20.66 -4.91
C THR A 208 14.95 19.97 -5.04
N PRO A 209 16.07 20.72 -5.12
CA PRO A 209 17.41 20.15 -5.16
C PRO A 209 17.69 19.15 -4.03
N THR A 210 16.87 19.16 -3.00
CA THR A 210 17.00 18.37 -1.77
C THR A 210 16.25 17.04 -1.80
N ASN A 211 15.21 16.82 -2.63
CA ASN A 211 14.38 15.61 -2.52
C ASN A 211 13.55 15.25 -3.79
N PRO A 212 14.19 14.93 -4.94
CA PRO A 212 13.46 14.37 -6.09
C PRO A 212 12.94 12.97 -5.75
N VAL A 213 11.61 12.78 -5.74
CA VAL A 213 10.99 11.46 -5.57
C VAL A 213 10.40 11.01 -6.91
N PRO A 214 10.45 9.70 -7.28
CA PRO A 214 9.74 9.18 -8.44
C PRO A 214 8.25 9.52 -8.42
N ALA A 215 7.64 9.63 -9.60
CA ALA A 215 6.20 9.77 -9.73
C ALA A 215 5.48 8.61 -9.04
N LYS A 216 4.39 8.89 -8.31
CA LYS A 216 3.69 7.88 -7.50
C LYS A 216 3.09 6.78 -8.37
N SER A 217 2.53 7.15 -9.52
CA SER A 217 2.09 6.20 -10.54
C SER A 217 3.19 5.23 -10.97
N PHE A 218 4.44 5.69 -11.10
CA PHE A 218 5.56 4.82 -11.44
C PHE A 218 5.91 3.86 -10.29
N VAL A 219 5.95 4.38 -9.04
CA VAL A 219 6.15 3.55 -7.84
C VAL A 219 5.08 2.47 -7.75
N HIS A 220 3.81 2.85 -7.83
CA HIS A 220 2.67 1.93 -7.74
C HIS A 220 2.65 0.92 -8.90
N PHE A 221 3.02 1.35 -10.11
CA PHE A 221 3.17 0.44 -11.25
C PHE A 221 4.21 -0.64 -10.94
N CYS A 222 5.38 -0.26 -10.41
CA CYS A 222 6.42 -1.22 -10.02
C CYS A 222 5.98 -2.14 -8.86
N GLN A 223 5.29 -1.61 -7.85
CA GLN A 223 4.74 -2.38 -6.74
C GLN A 223 3.69 -3.41 -7.20
N ALA A 224 2.82 -3.04 -8.14
CA ALA A 224 1.83 -3.96 -8.69
C ALA A 224 2.51 -5.01 -9.58
N LEU A 225 3.43 -4.60 -10.44
CA LEU A 225 4.14 -5.52 -11.33
C LEU A 225 5.00 -6.55 -10.57
N CYS A 226 5.61 -6.17 -9.43
CA CYS A 226 6.41 -7.09 -8.61
C CYS A 226 5.59 -8.13 -7.82
N GLN A 227 4.26 -7.98 -7.79
CA GLN A 227 3.35 -8.97 -7.22
C GLN A 227 2.91 -10.00 -8.26
N GLU A 228 3.11 -9.72 -9.54
CA GLU A 228 2.77 -10.64 -10.61
C GLU A 228 3.82 -11.75 -10.75
N ALA A 229 3.37 -12.96 -11.06
CA ALA A 229 4.27 -14.08 -11.28
C ALA A 229 5.22 -13.81 -12.46
N PRO A 230 6.44 -14.39 -12.45
CA PRO A 230 7.30 -14.46 -13.62
C PRO A 230 6.54 -15.00 -14.83
N THR A 231 6.87 -14.51 -16.03
CA THR A 231 6.15 -14.90 -17.24
C THR A 231 7.09 -15.52 -18.26
N GLN A 232 6.56 -16.44 -19.06
CA GLN A 232 7.23 -16.92 -20.27
C GLN A 232 6.46 -16.43 -21.51
N PRO A 233 7.09 -15.69 -22.44
CA PRO A 233 8.45 -15.16 -22.35
C PRO A 233 8.60 -14.09 -21.26
N GLN A 234 9.87 -13.81 -20.90
CA GLN A 234 10.25 -12.79 -19.94
C GLN A 234 9.65 -11.43 -20.33
N ARG A 235 9.25 -10.63 -19.33
CA ARG A 235 8.74 -9.27 -19.60
C ARG A 235 9.86 -8.35 -20.06
N SER A 236 9.54 -7.38 -20.91
CA SER A 236 10.44 -6.30 -21.29
C SER A 236 9.89 -4.95 -20.88
N LEU A 237 10.71 -4.12 -20.25
CA LEU A 237 10.40 -2.73 -19.92
C LEU A 237 11.37 -1.81 -20.65
N GLU A 238 10.83 -0.92 -21.46
CA GLU A 238 11.53 0.27 -21.96
C GLU A 238 11.12 1.45 -21.09
N ILE A 239 12.08 2.17 -20.51
CA ILE A 239 11.81 3.35 -19.67
C ILE A 239 12.37 4.58 -20.34
N VAL A 240 11.53 5.57 -20.57
CA VAL A 240 11.91 6.89 -21.09
C VAL A 240 11.81 7.91 -19.97
N LEU A 241 12.94 8.51 -19.60
CA LEU A 241 13.07 9.41 -18.46
C LEU A 241 13.08 10.88 -18.89
N ALA A 242 12.18 11.68 -18.32
CA ALA A 242 12.21 13.13 -18.39
C ALA A 242 12.98 13.71 -17.19
N LEU A 243 14.17 14.25 -17.44
CA LEU A 243 14.99 14.90 -16.42
C LEU A 243 14.55 16.36 -16.24
N ALA A 244 14.47 16.82 -15.00
CA ALA A 244 14.11 18.20 -14.73
C ALA A 244 15.36 19.10 -14.71
N ARG A 245 15.19 20.36 -15.08
CA ARG A 245 16.23 21.39 -15.04
C ARG A 245 16.50 21.85 -13.60
N ALA A 246 17.76 22.13 -13.29
CA ALA A 246 18.16 22.70 -12.01
C ALA A 246 17.58 24.12 -11.87
N ASN A 247 16.81 24.34 -10.80
CA ASN A 247 16.05 25.57 -10.59
C ASN A 247 16.88 26.57 -9.76
N ASN A 248 17.37 27.67 -10.35
CA ASN A 248 18.24 28.63 -9.66
C ASN A 248 17.66 30.04 -9.69
N GLY A 249 17.29 30.58 -8.54
CA GLY A 249 16.81 31.96 -8.38
C GLY A 249 17.88 33.05 -8.55
N ILE A 250 19.08 32.73 -9.07
CA ILE A 250 20.16 33.72 -9.31
C ILE A 250 20.89 33.41 -10.64
N PRO A 251 21.13 34.38 -11.53
CA PRO A 251 21.59 34.16 -12.92
C PRO A 251 23.11 33.97 -13.08
N THR A 252 23.88 33.77 -12.00
CA THR A 252 25.34 33.77 -12.09
C THR A 252 25.90 32.37 -12.35
N ILE A 253 26.36 32.19 -13.58
CA ILE A 253 27.29 31.17 -14.08
C ILE A 253 26.75 29.73 -14.03
N ARG A 254 26.14 29.34 -15.15
CA ARG A 254 25.81 27.96 -15.51
C ARG A 254 27.11 27.15 -15.60
N THR A 255 27.35 26.22 -14.70
CA THR A 255 28.29 25.13 -15.00
C THR A 255 27.46 23.93 -15.41
N GLU A 256 27.71 23.40 -16.61
CA GLU A 256 27.15 22.13 -17.10
C GLU A 256 27.34 21.01 -16.06
N ASP A 257 28.42 21.10 -15.29
CA ASP A 257 28.73 20.23 -14.16
C ASP A 257 27.65 20.22 -13.07
N THR A 258 27.00 21.36 -12.80
CA THR A 258 25.92 21.45 -11.81
C THR A 258 24.68 20.72 -12.29
N GLN A 259 24.27 20.91 -13.56
CA GLN A 259 23.14 20.18 -14.14
C GLN A 259 23.47 18.68 -14.24
N TYR A 260 24.69 18.32 -14.62
CA TYR A 260 25.13 16.93 -14.69
C TYR A 260 25.04 16.22 -13.34
N LYS A 261 25.57 16.84 -12.27
CA LYS A 261 25.49 16.30 -10.91
C LYS A 261 24.05 16.21 -10.42
N PHE A 262 23.24 17.22 -10.71
CA PHE A 262 21.82 17.21 -10.38
C PHE A 262 21.06 16.08 -11.10
N SER A 263 21.35 15.85 -12.39
CA SER A 263 20.81 14.73 -13.17
C SER A 263 21.25 13.37 -12.61
N GLN A 264 22.50 13.24 -12.13
CA GLN A 264 22.97 12.00 -11.45
C GLN A 264 22.13 11.69 -10.22
N ASP A 265 21.95 12.71 -9.39
CA ASP A 265 21.18 12.58 -8.16
C ASP A 265 19.72 12.22 -8.52
N GLN A 266 19.08 12.94 -9.46
CA GLN A 266 17.73 12.60 -9.94
C GLN A 266 17.59 11.15 -10.40
N LEU A 267 18.48 10.66 -11.26
CA LEU A 267 18.42 9.30 -11.79
C LEU A 267 18.45 8.25 -10.67
N LYS A 268 19.24 8.48 -9.62
CA LYS A 268 19.32 7.56 -8.47
C LYS A 268 17.97 7.38 -7.79
N TYR A 269 17.21 8.46 -7.64
CA TYR A 269 15.90 8.45 -7.00
C TYR A 269 14.79 7.97 -7.94
N LEU A 270 14.74 8.48 -9.18
CA LEU A 270 13.71 8.13 -10.16
C LEU A 270 13.65 6.63 -10.45
N LEU A 271 14.80 5.97 -10.46
CA LEU A 271 14.91 4.55 -10.76
C LEU A 271 14.80 3.64 -9.54
N GLN A 272 14.72 4.21 -8.34
CA GLN A 272 14.63 3.43 -7.10
C GLN A 272 13.50 2.38 -7.11
N PRO A 273 12.30 2.64 -7.66
CA PRO A 273 11.22 1.64 -7.71
C PRO A 273 11.56 0.38 -8.51
N LEU A 274 12.50 0.46 -9.46
CA LEU A 274 12.94 -0.70 -10.24
C LEU A 274 13.63 -1.76 -9.39
N ARG A 275 14.10 -1.41 -8.18
CA ARG A 275 14.68 -2.38 -7.24
C ARG A 275 13.69 -3.46 -6.83
N LEU A 276 12.39 -3.21 -6.96
CA LEU A 276 11.33 -4.18 -6.69
C LEU A 276 11.21 -5.28 -7.75
N LEU A 277 11.66 -4.99 -8.97
CA LEU A 277 11.41 -5.84 -10.12
C LEU A 277 12.48 -6.91 -10.27
N ARG A 278 12.07 -8.10 -10.69
CA ARG A 278 12.91 -9.28 -10.92
C ARG A 278 12.41 -10.00 -12.16
N ASP A 279 13.31 -10.70 -12.85
CA ASP A 279 13.03 -11.38 -14.11
C ASP A 279 12.47 -10.46 -15.21
N ILE A 280 13.13 -9.34 -15.47
CA ILE A 280 12.72 -8.37 -16.51
C ILE A 280 13.91 -7.99 -17.41
N LYS A 281 13.67 -7.98 -18.72
CA LYS A 281 14.56 -7.33 -19.68
C LYS A 281 14.35 -5.82 -19.66
N LEU A 282 15.35 -5.06 -19.21
CA LEU A 282 15.25 -3.60 -19.04
C LEU A 282 16.07 -2.82 -20.08
N GLU A 283 15.42 -1.85 -20.70
CA GLU A 283 16.00 -0.83 -21.56
C GLU A 283 15.67 0.55 -20.98
N LEU A 284 16.66 1.43 -20.85
CA LEU A 284 16.47 2.76 -20.25
C LEU A 284 17.05 3.83 -21.16
N ASN A 285 16.22 4.82 -21.43
CA ASN A 285 16.48 5.93 -22.33
C ASN A 285 16.19 7.25 -21.60
N ILE A 286 17.02 8.27 -21.83
CA ILE A 286 16.72 9.64 -21.41
C ILE A 286 16.01 10.31 -22.60
N ALA A 287 14.91 11.02 -22.33
CA ALA A 287 14.18 11.77 -23.34
C ALA A 287 15.11 12.78 -24.03
N GLN A 288 15.21 12.70 -25.34
CA GLN A 288 16.13 13.51 -26.14
C GLN A 288 15.41 14.75 -26.67
N PHE A 289 14.15 14.59 -27.07
CA PHE A 289 13.32 15.63 -27.67
C PHE A 289 11.99 15.78 -26.92
N LYS A 290 11.34 16.93 -27.11
CA LYS A 290 10.00 17.16 -26.57
C LYS A 290 8.96 16.17 -27.12
N THR A 291 9.16 15.66 -28.33
CA THR A 291 8.29 14.67 -28.98
C THR A 291 8.33 13.29 -28.33
N ASP A 292 9.36 13.00 -27.54
CA ASP A 292 9.47 11.76 -26.76
C ASP A 292 8.52 11.74 -25.55
N LEU A 293 7.89 12.89 -25.26
CA LEU A 293 6.90 13.07 -24.21
C LEU A 293 5.54 13.47 -24.82
N PRO A 294 4.41 13.16 -24.16
CA PRO A 294 3.11 13.60 -24.63
C PRO A 294 3.03 15.13 -24.67
N GLN A 295 2.48 15.67 -25.76
CA GLN A 295 2.34 17.11 -25.94
C GLN A 295 1.29 17.66 -24.97
N SER A 296 1.73 18.46 -23.98
CA SER A 296 0.82 19.26 -23.17
C SER A 296 0.48 20.55 -23.92
N THR A 297 -0.76 20.64 -24.42
CA THR A 297 -1.24 21.80 -25.19
C THR A 297 -1.67 22.98 -24.32
N HIS A 298 -1.68 22.85 -22.99
CA HIS A 298 -2.04 23.94 -22.09
C HIS A 298 -0.82 24.54 -21.40
N LEU A 299 -0.66 25.85 -21.59
CA LEU A 299 0.11 26.78 -20.78
C LEU A 299 -0.43 26.78 -19.34
N CYS A 300 -0.11 25.74 -18.55
CA CYS A 300 -0.20 25.84 -17.10
C CYS A 300 1.09 26.46 -16.60
N GLY A 301 0.96 27.57 -15.85
CA GLY A 301 2.04 28.48 -15.51
C GLY A 301 3.34 27.79 -15.10
N ALA A 302 4.48 28.34 -15.54
CA ALA A 302 5.84 27.86 -15.28
C ALA A 302 5.91 26.34 -15.06
N GLY A 303 5.53 25.57 -16.10
CA GLY A 303 5.72 24.13 -16.13
C GLY A 303 7.16 23.76 -15.78
N PRO A 304 7.42 22.50 -15.39
CA PRO A 304 8.77 22.06 -15.14
C PRO A 304 9.56 22.27 -16.43
N GLU A 305 10.63 23.06 -16.38
CA GLU A 305 11.56 23.08 -17.49
C GLU A 305 12.23 21.70 -17.50
N TYR A 306 11.77 20.79 -18.34
CA TYR A 306 12.47 19.54 -18.58
C TYR A 306 13.74 19.86 -19.37
N TYR A 307 14.82 19.21 -18.98
CA TYR A 307 16.11 19.32 -19.63
C TYR A 307 16.17 18.33 -20.79
N PHE A 308 16.23 18.86 -22.02
CA PHE A 308 16.40 18.07 -23.23
C PHE A 308 17.81 18.28 -23.79
N PRO A 309 18.68 17.26 -23.76
CA PRO A 309 20.08 17.39 -24.18
C PRO A 309 20.27 17.93 -25.60
N TYR A 310 19.30 17.69 -26.50
CA TYR A 310 19.35 18.13 -27.91
C TYR A 310 18.80 19.52 -28.18
N SER A 311 17.98 20.09 -27.28
CA SER A 311 17.26 21.35 -27.55
C SER A 311 17.97 22.59 -27.01
N GLU A 312 19.00 22.45 -26.17
CA GLU A 312 19.67 23.58 -25.50
C GLU A 312 21.18 23.65 -25.85
N ALA A 313 21.52 24.42 -26.89
CA ALA A 313 22.84 25.00 -27.26
C ALA A 313 23.92 24.16 -28.02
N GLN A 314 24.85 24.91 -28.62
CA GLN A 314 25.70 24.70 -29.83
C GLN A 314 26.76 23.56 -29.80
N THR A 315 26.76 22.67 -28.81
CA THR A 315 27.70 21.54 -28.70
C THR A 315 26.96 20.23 -28.44
N VAL A 316 26.00 19.93 -29.31
CA VAL A 316 25.08 18.76 -29.26
C VAL A 316 25.80 17.45 -28.96
N GLU A 317 27.01 17.25 -29.52
CA GLU A 317 27.75 15.98 -29.42
C GLU A 317 28.37 15.76 -28.03
N VAL A 318 28.91 16.81 -27.39
CA VAL A 318 29.55 16.70 -26.07
C VAL A 318 28.51 16.45 -24.97
N ASN A 319 27.36 17.13 -25.04
CA ASN A 319 26.27 16.96 -24.09
C ASN A 319 25.61 15.58 -24.21
N LEU A 320 25.48 15.07 -25.43
CA LEU A 320 24.97 13.72 -25.69
C LEU A 320 25.89 12.65 -25.12
N VAL A 321 27.18 12.69 -25.46
CA VAL A 321 28.16 11.71 -24.99
C VAL A 321 28.22 11.71 -23.46
N ARG A 322 28.24 12.89 -22.85
CA ARG A 322 28.25 13.04 -21.39
C ARG A 322 26.98 12.48 -20.74
N SER A 323 25.81 12.70 -21.33
CA SER A 323 24.52 12.19 -20.83
C SER A 323 24.37 10.68 -21.03
N MET A 324 24.84 10.12 -22.15
CA MET A 324 24.86 8.67 -22.39
C MET A 324 25.83 7.97 -21.43
N ASN A 325 27.00 8.57 -21.18
CA ASN A 325 27.96 8.11 -20.18
C ASN A 325 27.39 8.16 -18.76
N LEU A 326 26.44 9.05 -18.49
CA LEU A 326 25.71 9.11 -17.22
C LEU A 326 24.81 7.92 -17.00
N ALA A 327 24.05 7.58 -18.04
CA ALA A 327 23.06 6.53 -18.00
C ALA A 327 23.72 5.16 -17.92
N LEU A 328 24.86 4.93 -18.58
CA LEU A 328 25.40 3.58 -18.77
C LEU A 328 25.78 2.85 -17.45
N PRO A 329 26.51 3.44 -16.49
CA PRO A 329 26.81 2.77 -15.22
C PRO A 329 25.56 2.53 -14.36
N ILE A 330 24.62 3.46 -14.40
CA ILE A 330 23.35 3.37 -13.67
C ILE A 330 22.47 2.28 -14.30
N LEU A 331 22.41 2.23 -15.63
CA LEU A 331 21.72 1.21 -16.41
C LEU A 331 22.26 -0.16 -16.07
N GLN A 332 23.58 -0.38 -16.15
CA GLN A 332 24.20 -1.66 -15.83
C GLN A 332 23.86 -2.13 -14.42
N LYS A 333 23.87 -1.20 -13.46
CA LYS A 333 23.47 -1.49 -12.08
C LYS A 333 22.02 -1.94 -11.99
N TYR A 334 21.08 -1.23 -12.62
CA TYR A 334 19.66 -1.57 -12.54
C TYR A 334 19.31 -2.80 -13.39
N GLN A 335 19.94 -3.01 -14.55
CA GLN A 335 19.84 -4.23 -15.34
C GLN A 335 20.24 -5.45 -14.51
N ALA A 336 21.40 -5.39 -13.85
CA ALA A 336 21.83 -6.47 -12.95
C ALA A 336 20.84 -6.74 -11.81
N ILE A 337 20.18 -5.70 -11.27
CA ILE A 337 19.18 -5.84 -10.20
C ILE A 337 17.88 -6.48 -10.72
N VAL A 338 17.41 -6.10 -11.92
CA VAL A 338 16.14 -6.62 -12.44
C VAL A 338 16.25 -7.99 -13.10
N GLU A 339 17.45 -8.36 -13.55
CA GLU A 339 17.74 -9.70 -14.07
C GLU A 339 18.00 -10.71 -12.95
N ASP A 340 18.38 -10.23 -11.77
CA ASP A 340 18.48 -11.06 -10.57
C ASP A 340 17.13 -11.73 -10.26
N LEU A 341 17.18 -12.87 -9.60
CA LEU A 341 16.03 -13.63 -9.10
C LEU A 341 16.00 -13.65 -7.57
N SER A 342 16.91 -12.92 -6.90
CA SER A 342 16.93 -12.79 -5.46
C SER A 342 15.60 -12.23 -4.93
N PRO A 343 15.14 -12.72 -3.76
CA PRO A 343 13.91 -12.23 -3.17
C PRO A 343 14.09 -10.77 -2.71
N VAL A 344 13.04 -9.97 -2.89
CA VAL A 344 13.07 -8.52 -2.61
C VAL A 344 12.18 -8.21 -1.42
N GLU A 345 12.69 -7.40 -0.48
CA GLU A 345 11.86 -6.86 0.58
C GLU A 345 10.89 -5.83 0.03
N LYS A 346 9.60 -6.07 0.24
CA LYS A 346 8.51 -5.26 -0.30
C LYS A 346 8.08 -4.27 0.76
N VAL A 347 8.62 -3.04 0.73
CA VAL A 347 8.36 -2.03 1.77
C VAL A 347 6.88 -1.71 1.86
N PHE A 348 6.18 -1.63 0.73
CA PHE A 348 4.73 -1.43 0.71
C PHE A 348 3.94 -2.54 1.42
N LYS A 349 4.37 -3.81 1.37
CA LYS A 349 3.74 -4.90 2.15
C LYS A 349 4.03 -4.79 3.64
N MET A 350 5.28 -4.49 4.00
CA MET A 350 5.64 -4.24 5.39
C MET A 350 4.87 -3.03 5.96
N TYR A 351 4.68 -1.99 5.15
CA TYR A 351 3.88 -0.82 5.50
C TYR A 351 2.40 -1.17 5.68
N GLU A 352 1.77 -1.95 4.79
CA GLU A 352 0.39 -2.42 4.97
C GLU A 352 0.18 -3.10 6.34
N ARG A 353 1.18 -3.88 6.80
CA ARG A 353 1.15 -4.51 8.13
C ARG A 353 1.30 -3.50 9.25
N LEU A 354 2.24 -2.57 9.11
CA LEU A 354 2.48 -1.51 10.10
C LEU A 354 1.25 -0.60 10.23
N GLU A 355 0.66 -0.19 9.12
CA GLU A 355 -0.55 0.63 9.09
C GLU A 355 -1.67 -0.02 9.90
N ARG A 356 -2.02 -1.28 9.61
CA ARG A 356 -3.05 -2.01 10.37
C ARG A 356 -2.74 -2.07 11.86
N TYR A 357 -1.47 -2.29 12.21
CA TYR A 357 -1.04 -2.29 13.62
C TYR A 357 -1.20 -0.91 14.28
N VAL A 358 -0.74 0.17 13.65
CA VAL A 358 -0.85 1.52 14.24
C VAL A 358 -2.30 1.97 14.33
N VAL A 359 -3.06 1.80 13.24
CA VAL A 359 -4.49 2.17 13.17
C VAL A 359 -5.30 1.45 14.23
N SER A 360 -4.95 0.21 14.58
CA SER A 360 -5.69 -0.54 15.59
C SER A 360 -5.68 0.08 17.00
N PHE A 361 -4.78 1.03 17.30
CA PHE A 361 -4.77 1.80 18.55
C PHE A 361 -5.66 3.06 18.52
N GLU A 362 -6.20 3.42 17.35
CA GLU A 362 -7.10 4.55 17.18
C GLU A 362 -8.53 4.05 16.91
N ARG A 363 -9.49 4.52 17.72
CA ARG A 363 -10.90 4.09 17.61
C ARG A 363 -11.74 5.07 16.80
N SER A 364 -11.30 6.32 16.69
CA SER A 364 -11.97 7.32 15.86
C SER A 364 -11.61 7.13 14.39
N GLU A 365 -12.60 6.84 13.54
CA GLU A 365 -12.40 6.74 12.09
C GLU A 365 -11.81 8.03 11.51
N ARG A 366 -12.29 9.17 12.00
CA ARG A 366 -11.81 10.50 11.58
C ARG A 366 -10.33 10.69 11.86
N PHE A 367 -9.87 10.29 13.05
CA PHE A 367 -8.46 10.40 13.41
C PHE A 367 -7.60 9.33 12.74
N THR A 368 -8.16 8.17 12.43
CA THR A 368 -7.53 7.14 11.60
C THR A 368 -7.24 7.65 10.19
N LEU A 369 -8.22 8.29 9.54
CA LEU A 369 -8.04 8.91 8.22
C LEU A 369 -6.94 9.97 8.25
N ASP A 370 -6.94 10.81 9.29
CA ASP A 370 -5.86 11.76 9.51
C ASP A 370 -4.52 11.06 9.71
N LEU A 371 -4.43 9.98 10.48
CA LEU A 371 -3.19 9.23 10.75
C LEU A 371 -2.53 8.71 9.47
N ILE A 372 -3.30 8.05 8.61
CA ILE A 372 -2.83 7.43 7.35
C ILE A 372 -2.59 8.45 6.24
N THR A 373 -3.10 9.67 6.37
CA THR A 373 -2.77 10.77 5.47
C THR A 373 -1.47 11.44 5.93
N LEU A 374 -0.51 11.56 5.01
CA LEU A 374 0.62 12.45 5.21
C LEU A 374 0.10 13.86 5.43
N GLN A 375 0.72 14.64 6.32
CA GLN A 375 0.36 16.05 6.49
C GLN A 375 1.44 16.97 5.92
N ARG A 376 1.01 18.20 5.63
CA ARG A 376 1.84 19.29 5.10
C ARG A 376 3.01 19.57 6.07
N GLY A 377 4.25 19.39 5.61
CA GLY A 377 5.43 20.01 6.23
C GLY A 377 6.38 19.11 7.02
N HIS A 378 6.59 17.85 6.64
CA HIS A 378 7.60 17.01 7.32
C HIS A 378 9.05 17.54 7.17
N GLU A 379 9.35 18.55 6.36
CA GLU A 379 10.69 19.18 6.36
C GLU A 379 10.59 20.70 6.58
N GLY A 380 11.28 21.15 7.63
CA GLY A 380 11.11 22.44 8.32
C GLY A 380 11.59 23.68 7.58
N SER A 381 11.49 23.73 6.24
CA SER A 381 11.74 24.95 5.48
C SER A 381 10.44 25.44 4.86
N ARG A 382 10.04 26.67 5.19
CA ARG A 382 8.93 27.41 4.55
C ARG A 382 9.04 27.51 3.02
N ARG A 383 10.15 27.03 2.40
CA ARG A 383 10.37 26.97 0.96
C ARG A 383 10.20 25.56 0.35
N GLU A 384 10.07 24.51 1.16
CA GLU A 384 9.84 23.13 0.70
C GLU A 384 8.35 22.81 0.58
N THR A 385 7.65 23.71 -0.10
CA THR A 385 6.22 23.58 -0.40
C THR A 385 6.01 22.50 -1.46
N ARG A 386 5.15 21.51 -1.13
CA ARG A 386 4.48 20.57 -2.06
C ARG A 386 5.38 19.47 -2.66
N HIS A 387 5.76 18.47 -1.87
CA HIS A 387 6.63 17.39 -2.34
C HIS A 387 5.97 16.24 -3.10
N PHE A 388 4.64 16.19 -3.26
CA PHE A 388 4.00 14.98 -3.86
C PHE A 388 2.77 15.21 -4.74
N GLY A 389 2.47 16.43 -5.19
CA GLY A 389 1.22 16.69 -5.93
C GLY A 389 -0.06 16.55 -5.09
N TRP A 390 0.00 16.04 -3.86
CA TRP A 390 -1.15 16.03 -2.95
C TRP A 390 -1.29 17.40 -2.26
N GLN A 391 -2.42 18.05 -2.49
CA GLN A 391 -3.01 18.90 -1.47
C GLN A 391 -3.51 17.96 -0.38
N LEU A 392 -2.65 17.65 0.58
CA LEU A 392 -3.07 16.84 1.73
C LEU A 392 -4.02 17.71 2.56
N PRO A 393 -5.24 17.23 2.88
CA PRO A 393 -6.16 17.98 3.72
C PRO A 393 -5.45 18.37 5.02
N GLY A 394 -5.78 19.56 5.54
CA GLY A 394 -5.36 19.90 6.90
C GLY A 394 -5.85 18.83 7.89
N PRO A 395 -5.27 18.75 9.10
CA PRO A 395 -5.84 17.92 10.15
C PRO A 395 -7.34 18.16 10.23
N SER A 396 -8.09 17.07 10.37
CA SER A 396 -9.50 17.12 10.70
C SER A 396 -9.69 18.06 11.87
N LEU A 397 -10.68 18.94 11.74
CA LEU A 397 -11.02 19.93 12.75
C LEU A 397 -11.24 19.24 14.11
N GLY A 398 -10.39 19.54 15.09
CA GLY A 398 -10.43 18.94 16.42
C GLY A 398 -9.52 17.72 16.64
N ASN A 399 -8.69 17.31 15.68
CA ASN A 399 -7.68 16.27 15.92
C ASN A 399 -6.48 16.83 16.72
N PRO A 400 -6.25 16.39 17.97
CA PRO A 400 -5.16 16.90 18.79
C PRO A 400 -3.83 16.19 18.52
N PHE A 401 -3.83 15.10 17.77
CA PHE A 401 -2.63 14.28 17.50
C PHE A 401 -1.83 14.81 16.30
N LYS A 402 -2.44 15.68 15.51
CA LYS A 402 -1.83 16.28 14.33
C LYS A 402 -2.04 17.80 14.31
N SER A 403 -1.02 18.52 13.88
CA SER A 403 -1.00 19.99 13.88
C SER A 403 -0.47 20.52 12.55
N ARG A 404 -0.50 21.85 12.37
CA ARG A 404 0.19 22.49 11.23
C ARG A 404 1.72 22.48 11.38
N PHE A 405 2.23 22.24 12.59
CA PHE A 405 3.66 22.24 12.89
C PHE A 405 4.13 20.86 13.35
N PRO A 406 5.18 20.27 12.76
CA PRO A 406 5.67 18.93 13.11
C PRO A 406 6.04 18.75 14.59
N ILE A 407 6.52 19.82 15.22
CA ILE A 407 6.94 19.84 16.64
C ILE A 407 5.74 19.58 17.57
N SER A 408 4.52 19.81 17.10
CA SER A 408 3.29 19.60 17.84
C SER A 408 2.62 18.27 17.54
N TYR A 409 3.24 17.39 16.73
CA TYR A 409 2.66 16.09 16.38
C TYR A 409 2.76 15.17 17.58
N HIS A 410 1.83 14.24 17.64
CA HIS A 410 2.00 13.10 18.51
C HIS A 410 3.17 12.23 17.96
N PRO A 411 4.06 11.70 18.82
CA PRO A 411 5.28 11.01 18.38
C PRO A 411 5.05 9.85 17.40
N VAL A 412 3.96 9.10 17.57
CA VAL A 412 3.56 8.01 16.67
C VAL A 412 3.26 8.53 15.27
N GLU A 413 2.56 9.65 15.12
CA GLU A 413 2.17 10.28 13.86
C GLU A 413 3.41 10.75 13.12
N LEU A 414 4.35 11.35 13.85
CA LEU A 414 5.63 11.76 13.29
C LEU A 414 6.41 10.54 12.80
N ALA A 415 6.59 9.51 13.63
CA ALA A 415 7.32 8.31 13.25
C ALA A 415 6.63 7.54 12.09
N PHE A 416 5.30 7.47 12.09
CA PHE A 416 4.52 6.82 11.06
C PHE A 416 4.55 7.59 9.74
N SER A 417 4.54 8.92 9.77
CA SER A 417 4.71 9.75 8.57
C SER A 417 6.06 9.51 7.88
N LYS A 418 7.14 9.30 8.64
CA LYS A 418 8.44 8.87 8.09
C LYS A 418 8.35 7.49 7.42
N ALA A 419 7.58 6.57 7.99
CA ALA A 419 7.34 5.26 7.37
C ALA A 419 6.59 5.38 6.04
N ILE A 420 5.62 6.29 5.92
CA ILE A 420 4.93 6.57 4.65
C ILE A 420 5.93 7.10 3.61
N VAL A 421 6.77 8.08 3.98
CA VAL A 421 7.80 8.64 3.08
C VAL A 421 8.79 7.56 2.64
N ALA A 422 9.28 6.74 3.57
CA ALA A 422 10.19 5.65 3.26
C ALA A 422 9.55 4.59 2.35
N LYS A 423 8.25 4.32 2.54
CA LYS A 423 7.45 3.44 1.67
C LYS A 423 7.33 4.00 0.26
N ASP A 424 7.01 5.29 0.11
CA ASP A 424 6.92 5.94 -1.20
C ASP A 424 8.28 5.97 -1.93
N LYS A 425 9.38 6.02 -1.18
CA LYS A 425 10.74 5.89 -1.70
C LYS A 425 11.18 4.44 -1.96
N GLU A 426 10.46 3.43 -1.45
CA GLU A 426 10.95 2.04 -1.38
C GLU A 426 12.35 1.95 -0.71
N ASP A 427 12.56 2.70 0.38
CA ASP A 427 13.76 2.63 1.20
C ASP A 427 13.54 1.69 2.41
N VAL A 428 14.05 0.48 2.28
CA VAL A 428 13.97 -0.57 3.31
C VAL A 428 14.60 -0.13 4.63
N THR A 429 15.74 0.58 4.59
CA THR A 429 16.51 0.91 5.80
C THR A 429 15.81 2.03 6.57
N GLU A 430 15.41 3.08 5.86
CA GLU A 430 14.65 4.20 6.42
C GLU A 430 13.31 3.70 6.97
N PHE A 431 12.62 2.80 6.24
CA PHE A 431 11.35 2.23 6.69
C PHE A 431 11.52 1.42 7.98
N LYS A 432 12.52 0.54 8.07
CA LYS A 432 12.75 -0.26 9.29
C LYS A 432 13.09 0.62 10.49
N ALA A 433 13.87 1.69 10.30
CA ALA A 433 14.16 2.67 11.33
C ALA A 433 12.89 3.43 11.79
N ALA A 434 12.04 3.83 10.84
CA ALA A 434 10.76 4.48 11.14
C ALA A 434 9.81 3.52 11.88
N ARG A 435 9.68 2.28 11.41
CA ARG A 435 8.91 1.21 12.10
C ARG A 435 9.41 0.98 13.52
N ALA A 436 10.72 0.87 13.73
CA ALA A 436 11.29 0.72 15.06
C ALA A 436 10.95 1.91 15.99
N SER A 437 10.94 3.12 15.45
CA SER A 437 10.51 4.32 16.17
C SER A 437 9.02 4.27 16.54
N VAL A 438 8.15 3.86 15.61
CA VAL A 438 6.72 3.65 15.90
C VAL A 438 6.52 2.62 17.01
N LEU A 439 7.23 1.49 16.94
CA LEU A 439 7.12 0.44 17.95
C LEU A 439 7.60 0.91 19.33
N LYS A 440 8.67 1.68 19.40
CA LYS A 440 9.16 2.26 20.65
C LYS A 440 8.08 3.10 21.35
N GLU A 441 7.33 3.88 20.59
CA GLU A 441 6.25 4.74 21.13
C GLU A 441 4.99 3.93 21.52
N LEU A 442 4.65 2.89 20.75
CA LEU A 442 3.44 2.07 20.99
C LEU A 442 3.63 0.94 22.00
N ASP A 443 4.85 0.44 22.21
CA ASP A 443 5.14 -0.69 23.10
C ASP A 443 4.63 -0.48 24.54
N PRO A 444 4.74 0.70 25.18
CA PRO A 444 4.14 0.94 26.50
C PRO A 444 2.62 0.77 26.49
N GLN A 445 1.94 1.27 25.45
CA GLN A 445 0.49 1.13 25.33
C GLN A 445 0.08 -0.32 25.06
N TYR A 446 0.84 -1.04 24.22
CA TYR A 446 0.63 -2.47 24.00
C TYR A 446 0.72 -3.27 25.31
N ARG A 447 1.71 -2.98 26.17
CA ARG A 447 1.82 -3.65 27.49
C ARG A 447 0.65 -3.37 28.41
N ARG A 448 0.15 -2.12 28.44
CA ARG A 448 -1.07 -1.78 29.21
C ARG A 448 -2.29 -2.52 28.69
N MET A 449 -2.40 -2.68 27.38
CA MET A 449 -3.49 -3.45 26.77
C MET A 449 -3.40 -4.94 27.12
N VAL A 450 -2.22 -5.54 27.15
CA VAL A 450 -2.04 -6.94 27.62
C VAL A 450 -2.40 -7.07 29.12
N ASP A 451 -2.18 -6.03 29.92
CA ASP A 451 -2.66 -6.00 31.31
C ASP A 451 -4.19 -5.84 31.38
N ALA A 452 -4.77 -5.02 30.51
CA ALA A 452 -6.21 -4.83 30.38
C ALA A 452 -6.92 -6.15 30.04
N SER A 453 -6.41 -6.91 29.07
CA SER A 453 -6.99 -8.20 28.69
C SER A 453 -6.97 -9.19 29.87
N LYS A 454 -5.85 -9.32 30.58
CA LYS A 454 -5.79 -10.16 31.80
C LYS A 454 -6.82 -9.75 32.85
N LYS A 455 -7.03 -8.45 33.03
CA LYS A 455 -8.04 -7.93 33.96
C LYS A 455 -9.46 -8.18 33.49
N LEU A 456 -9.74 -8.12 32.19
CA LEU A 456 -11.04 -8.51 31.63
C LEU A 456 -11.32 -9.98 31.87
N THR A 457 -10.36 -10.87 31.62
CA THR A 457 -10.50 -12.31 31.89
C THR A 457 -10.79 -12.54 33.37
N ALA A 458 -9.99 -11.96 34.27
CA ALA A 458 -10.19 -12.09 35.71
C ALA A 458 -11.55 -11.53 36.18
N PHE A 459 -12.02 -10.43 35.58
CA PHE A 459 -13.34 -9.88 35.83
C PHE A 459 -14.44 -10.87 35.41
N VAL A 460 -14.38 -11.39 34.19
CA VAL A 460 -15.38 -12.35 33.69
C VAL A 460 -15.40 -13.63 34.53
N GLU A 461 -14.24 -14.20 34.87
CA GLU A 461 -14.15 -15.38 35.73
C GLU A 461 -14.78 -15.14 37.11
N LYS A 462 -14.50 -13.99 37.73
CA LYS A 462 -15.08 -13.61 39.02
C LYS A 462 -16.61 -13.45 38.92
N GLU A 463 -17.10 -12.72 37.93
CA GLU A 463 -18.53 -12.42 37.80
C GLU A 463 -19.38 -13.61 37.32
N ARG A 464 -18.76 -14.63 36.71
CA ARG A 464 -19.42 -15.91 36.41
C ARG A 464 -19.72 -16.73 37.68
N LEU A 465 -18.84 -16.67 38.68
CA LEU A 465 -18.96 -17.47 39.89
C LEU A 465 -20.01 -16.93 40.87
N SER A 466 -20.10 -15.61 41.01
CA SER A 466 -20.92 -15.00 42.07
C SER A 466 -21.37 -13.58 41.72
N GLY A 467 -21.54 -13.26 40.44
CA GLY A 467 -21.78 -11.89 39.99
C GLY A 467 -22.83 -11.77 38.90
N VAL A 468 -22.74 -10.69 38.11
CA VAL A 468 -23.74 -10.32 37.09
C VAL A 468 -23.91 -11.36 35.96
N PHE A 469 -22.96 -12.27 35.82
CA PHE A 469 -23.01 -13.36 34.83
C PHE A 469 -23.36 -14.72 35.47
N HIS A 470 -23.70 -14.75 36.76
CA HIS A 470 -24.09 -15.97 37.43
C HIS A 470 -25.52 -16.38 37.06
N GLU A 471 -25.66 -17.56 36.46
CA GLU A 471 -26.97 -18.14 36.14
C GLU A 471 -27.53 -18.91 37.33
N CYS A 472 -28.76 -18.61 37.72
CA CYS A 472 -29.46 -19.35 38.76
C CYS A 472 -29.74 -20.79 38.30
N THR A 473 -29.30 -21.76 39.09
CA THR A 473 -29.55 -23.18 38.84
C THR A 473 -31.04 -23.50 39.04
N GLY A 474 -31.79 -23.50 37.93
CA GLY A 474 -33.18 -24.01 37.90
C GLY A 474 -34.21 -23.11 37.21
N CYS A 475 -33.95 -21.81 37.05
CA CYS A 475 -34.93 -20.89 36.44
C CYS A 475 -34.48 -20.22 35.13
N GLY A 476 -33.19 -20.31 34.76
CA GLY A 476 -32.68 -19.72 33.51
C GLY A 476 -32.69 -18.18 33.49
N VAL A 477 -32.95 -17.54 34.63
CA VAL A 477 -32.91 -16.08 34.81
C VAL A 477 -31.64 -15.74 35.60
N PHE A 478 -30.84 -14.77 35.12
CA PHE A 478 -29.72 -14.20 35.88
C PHE A 478 -30.24 -13.75 37.23
N HIS A 479 -29.62 -14.22 38.33
CA HIS A 479 -30.16 -14.09 39.68
C HIS A 479 -30.77 -12.69 39.90
N GLN A 480 -32.08 -12.68 40.19
CA GLN A 480 -32.61 -11.67 41.10
C GLN A 480 -31.76 -11.85 42.37
N TYR A 481 -31.06 -10.79 42.77
CA TYR A 481 -30.47 -10.71 44.10
C TYR A 481 -31.55 -11.18 45.06
N GLU A 482 -31.41 -12.38 45.62
CA GLU A 482 -32.20 -12.72 46.80
C GLU A 482 -31.75 -11.69 47.81
N GLU A 483 -32.68 -10.83 48.25
CA GLU A 483 -32.40 -9.79 49.24
C GLU A 483 -32.03 -10.48 50.55
N ASP A 484 -30.81 -11.01 50.65
CA ASP A 484 -30.16 -11.18 51.94
C ASP A 484 -29.91 -9.76 52.44
N PRO A 485 -30.51 -9.34 53.58
CA PRO A 485 -30.27 -8.01 54.16
C PRO A 485 -28.80 -7.74 54.53
N TYR A 486 -27.91 -8.72 54.33
CA TYR A 486 -26.47 -8.62 54.55
C TYR A 486 -25.59 -8.77 53.28
N GLU A 487 -26.15 -9.04 52.10
CA GLU A 487 -25.39 -9.11 50.82
C GLU A 487 -25.56 -7.83 49.98
N SER A 488 -24.53 -7.51 49.18
CA SER A 488 -24.41 -6.22 48.47
C SER A 488 -25.63 -5.93 47.58
N THR A 489 -26.16 -4.72 47.68
CA THR A 489 -27.27 -4.32 46.83
C THR A 489 -26.82 -4.25 45.37
N LEU A 490 -27.69 -4.58 44.40
CA LEU A 490 -27.44 -4.43 42.95
C LEU A 490 -26.84 -3.06 42.57
N GLY A 491 -27.15 -2.02 43.35
CA GLY A 491 -26.53 -0.70 43.20
C GLY A 491 -25.03 -0.68 43.48
N GLU A 492 -24.59 -1.29 44.58
CA GLU A 492 -23.18 -1.37 44.97
C GLU A 492 -22.36 -2.20 43.97
N ASP A 493 -22.92 -3.28 43.44
CA ASP A 493 -22.28 -4.07 42.40
C ASP A 493 -22.18 -3.33 41.07
N LEU A 494 -23.23 -2.61 40.66
CA LEU A 494 -23.18 -1.77 39.45
C LEU A 494 -22.11 -0.67 39.58
N ASP A 495 -21.99 -0.05 40.75
CA ASP A 495 -20.95 0.93 41.04
C ASP A 495 -19.55 0.30 40.92
N ARG A 496 -19.38 -0.91 41.47
CA ARG A 496 -18.15 -1.69 41.36
C ARG A 496 -17.84 -2.07 39.92
N TYR A 497 -18.81 -2.49 39.12
CA TYR A 497 -18.63 -2.83 37.71
C TYR A 497 -18.17 -1.64 36.90
N ILE A 498 -18.86 -0.51 37.05
CA ILE A 498 -18.48 0.72 36.35
C ILE A 498 -17.06 1.10 36.76
N TYR A 499 -16.72 1.07 38.05
CA TYR A 499 -15.39 1.40 38.53
C TYR A 499 -14.29 0.46 37.98
N GLU A 500 -14.47 -0.85 38.08
CA GLU A 500 -13.50 -1.84 37.63
C GLU A 500 -13.31 -1.76 36.10
N LEU A 501 -14.41 -1.68 35.34
CA LEU A 501 -14.36 -1.62 33.87
C LEU A 501 -13.84 -0.26 33.37
N ASP A 502 -14.14 0.85 34.03
CA ASP A 502 -13.59 2.17 33.68
C ASP A 502 -12.07 2.18 33.90
N LYS A 503 -11.59 1.57 35.00
CA LYS A 503 -10.17 1.38 35.26
C LYS A 503 -9.51 0.51 34.19
N ILE A 504 -10.15 -0.56 33.73
CA ILE A 504 -9.64 -1.39 32.63
C ILE A 504 -9.65 -0.60 31.32
N ALA A 505 -10.72 0.10 30.99
CA ALA A 505 -10.84 0.92 29.79
C ALA A 505 -9.75 2.00 29.72
N SER A 506 -9.39 2.58 30.87
CA SER A 506 -8.32 3.58 30.96
C SER A 506 -6.94 3.06 30.50
N LEU A 507 -6.69 1.75 30.64
CA LEU A 507 -5.45 1.12 30.16
C LEU A 507 -5.38 1.07 28.63
N LEU A 508 -6.54 1.04 27.97
CA LEU A 508 -6.69 1.05 26.52
C LEU A 508 -6.61 2.45 25.93
N ASN A 509 -6.62 3.50 26.77
CA ASN A 509 -6.48 4.85 26.30
C ASN A 509 -5.10 5.08 25.69
N ARG A 510 -5.12 5.93 24.67
CA ARG A 510 -3.95 6.35 23.94
C ARG A 510 -2.96 7.05 24.86
N THR A 511 -1.68 6.69 24.77
CA THR A 511 -0.63 7.44 25.49
C THR A 511 -0.57 8.85 24.92
N MET A 512 -0.54 9.88 25.76
CA MET A 512 -0.46 11.26 25.32
C MET A 512 0.67 11.96 26.06
N PRO A 513 1.72 12.43 25.37
CA PRO A 513 2.71 13.34 25.96
C PRO A 513 2.06 14.66 26.39
N ASP A 514 2.71 15.40 27.29
CA ASP A 514 2.16 16.63 27.89
C ASP A 514 1.68 17.65 26.86
N HIS A 515 2.42 17.85 25.76
CA HIS A 515 2.02 18.80 24.72
C HIS A 515 0.75 18.38 23.96
N ILE A 516 0.45 17.09 23.91
CA ILE A 516 -0.79 16.55 23.33
C ILE A 516 -1.91 16.64 24.35
N GLN A 517 -1.66 16.35 25.63
CA GLN A 517 -2.65 16.53 26.69
C GLN A 517 -3.13 17.98 26.76
N ILE A 518 -2.22 18.95 26.64
CA ILE A 518 -2.57 20.38 26.57
C ILE A 518 -3.44 20.69 25.34
N GLN A 519 -3.17 20.05 24.19
CA GLN A 519 -3.98 20.24 22.97
C GLN A 519 -5.37 19.63 23.11
N VAL A 520 -5.46 18.42 23.67
CA VAL A 520 -6.74 17.77 24.01
C VAL A 520 -7.53 18.67 24.94
N GLN A 521 -6.92 19.21 26.00
CA GLN A 521 -7.61 20.06 26.96
C GLN A 521 -8.13 21.36 26.34
N LYS A 522 -7.38 21.95 25.40
CA LYS A 522 -7.82 23.14 24.65
C LYS A 522 -9.01 22.87 23.73
N GLY A 523 -9.16 21.63 23.25
CA GLY A 523 -10.18 21.20 22.30
C GLY A 523 -11.07 20.08 22.82
N ILE A 524 -11.28 19.99 24.14
CA ILE A 524 -11.84 18.79 24.78
C ILE A 524 -13.21 18.40 24.21
N THR A 525 -14.07 19.37 23.91
CA THR A 525 -15.39 19.13 23.33
C THR A 525 -15.30 18.44 21.97
N MET A 526 -14.37 18.86 21.11
CA MET A 526 -14.19 18.24 19.79
C MET A 526 -13.53 16.86 19.90
N TYR A 527 -12.61 16.71 20.84
CA TYR A 527 -11.96 15.44 21.13
C TYR A 527 -12.99 14.42 21.62
N GLU A 528 -13.79 14.75 22.63
CA GLU A 528 -14.83 13.87 23.17
C GLU A 528 -15.91 13.55 22.12
N ALA A 529 -16.31 14.53 21.31
CA ALA A 529 -17.26 14.32 20.22
C ALA A 529 -16.79 13.27 19.20
N ALA A 530 -15.46 13.11 19.02
CA ALA A 530 -14.92 12.10 18.11
C ALA A 530 -15.08 10.66 18.64
N TYR A 531 -15.30 10.47 19.95
CA TYR A 531 -15.46 9.16 20.59
C TYR A 531 -16.85 8.92 21.17
N ILE A 532 -17.66 9.97 21.37
CA ILE A 532 -18.93 9.89 22.12
C ILE A 532 -19.91 8.85 21.55
N HIS A 533 -19.92 8.65 20.23
CA HIS A 533 -20.83 7.73 19.54
C HIS A 533 -20.31 6.29 19.46
N LEU A 534 -19.06 6.04 19.86
CA LEU A 534 -18.50 4.71 19.83
C LEU A 534 -19.14 3.83 20.91
N GLU A 535 -19.10 2.51 20.66
CA GLU A 535 -19.84 1.53 21.44
C GLU A 535 -19.50 1.56 22.92
N ARG A 536 -18.21 1.56 23.28
CA ARG A 536 -17.75 1.65 24.68
C ARG A 536 -18.32 2.84 25.43
N GLU A 537 -18.21 4.04 24.87
CA GLU A 537 -18.68 5.30 25.48
C GLU A 537 -20.20 5.31 25.60
N ARG A 538 -20.91 4.76 24.59
CA ARG A 538 -22.36 4.57 24.63
C ARG A 538 -22.77 3.59 25.74
N LEU A 539 -22.07 2.46 25.90
CA LEU A 539 -22.37 1.45 26.90
C LEU A 539 -22.07 1.95 28.32
N PHE A 540 -20.95 2.65 28.54
CA PHE A 540 -20.69 3.32 29.82
C PHE A 540 -21.78 4.34 30.17
N ARG A 541 -22.27 5.12 29.19
CA ARG A 541 -23.39 6.04 29.41
C ARG A 541 -24.67 5.31 29.81
N LYS A 542 -24.99 4.17 29.17
CA LYS A 542 -26.14 3.33 29.53
C LYS A 542 -26.01 2.78 30.96
N LEU A 543 -24.85 2.25 31.33
CA LEU A 543 -24.58 1.75 32.68
C LEU A 543 -24.67 2.86 33.74
N ARG A 544 -24.06 4.03 33.49
CA ARG A 544 -24.14 5.20 34.38
C ARG A 544 -25.55 5.81 34.46
N TRP A 545 -26.35 5.69 33.40
CA TRP A 545 -27.75 6.07 33.43
C TRP A 545 -28.53 5.12 34.35
N MET A 546 -28.31 3.80 34.20
CA MET A 546 -28.91 2.77 35.05
C MET A 546 -28.51 2.92 36.53
N GLN A 547 -27.26 3.33 36.78
CA GLN A 547 -26.73 3.62 38.11
C GLN A 547 -27.60 4.63 38.88
N LYS A 548 -28.09 5.65 38.17
CA LYS A 548 -28.89 6.77 38.71
C LYS A 548 -30.38 6.47 38.84
N GLN A 549 -30.87 5.37 38.26
CA GLN A 549 -32.29 5.00 38.37
C GLN A 549 -32.60 4.41 39.75
N ASP A 550 -33.86 4.50 40.16
CA ASP A 550 -34.35 3.81 41.36
C ASP A 550 -34.23 2.29 41.21
N THR A 551 -34.11 1.57 42.34
CA THR A 551 -33.93 0.11 42.38
C THR A 551 -35.02 -0.65 41.62
N VAL A 552 -36.25 -0.13 41.60
CA VAL A 552 -37.40 -0.72 40.89
C VAL A 552 -37.21 -0.75 39.37
N ILE A 553 -36.41 0.17 38.82
CA ILE A 553 -36.19 0.32 37.37
C ILE A 553 -34.93 -0.46 36.94
N LYS A 554 -34.05 -0.83 37.87
CA LYS A 554 -32.80 -1.55 37.57
C LYS A 554 -33.09 -2.99 37.14
N SER A 555 -32.92 -3.28 35.86
CA SER A 555 -33.01 -4.65 35.33
C SER A 555 -31.64 -5.33 35.35
N PRO A 556 -31.43 -6.38 36.18
CA PRO A 556 -30.16 -7.13 36.22
C PRO A 556 -29.78 -7.71 34.85
N SER A 557 -30.78 -8.21 34.10
CA SER A 557 -30.57 -8.75 32.74
C SER A 557 -30.03 -7.70 31.77
N GLN A 558 -30.56 -6.47 31.79
CA GLN A 558 -30.05 -5.40 30.93
C GLN A 558 -28.64 -4.97 31.33
N ILE A 559 -28.35 -4.89 32.63
CA ILE A 559 -27.01 -4.60 33.15
C ILE A 559 -26.03 -5.68 32.68
N ALA A 560 -26.39 -6.97 32.79
CA ALA A 560 -25.59 -8.09 32.31
C ALA A 560 -25.32 -7.99 30.81
N LYS A 561 -26.36 -7.76 30.00
CA LYS A 561 -26.24 -7.60 28.54
C LYS A 561 -25.31 -6.44 28.16
N TRP A 562 -25.45 -5.27 28.77
CA TRP A 562 -24.59 -4.12 28.46
C TRP A 562 -23.16 -4.31 28.96
N THR A 563 -22.98 -4.91 30.13
CA THR A 563 -21.66 -5.22 30.70
C THR A 563 -20.93 -6.23 29.83
N LYS A 564 -21.62 -7.29 29.37
CA LYS A 564 -21.07 -8.28 28.42
C LYS A 564 -20.60 -7.60 27.13
N ARG A 565 -21.47 -6.84 26.46
CA ARG A 565 -21.10 -6.11 25.22
C ARG A 565 -19.92 -5.16 25.41
N LEU A 566 -19.83 -4.52 26.58
CA LEU A 566 -18.74 -3.60 26.91
C LEU A 566 -17.40 -4.35 27.06
N ILE A 567 -17.44 -5.52 27.69
CA ILE A 567 -16.26 -6.41 27.81
C ILE A 567 -15.86 -6.93 26.43
N GLU A 568 -16.82 -7.35 25.60
CA GLU A 568 -16.58 -7.83 24.24
C GLU A 568 -15.93 -6.76 23.35
N ASP A 569 -16.43 -5.51 23.35
CA ASP A 569 -15.77 -4.38 22.64
C ASP A 569 -14.31 -4.20 23.07
N MET A 570 -14.05 -4.19 24.38
CA MET A 570 -12.70 -4.01 24.90
C MET A 570 -11.79 -5.19 24.59
N TRP A 571 -12.34 -6.41 24.63
CA TRP A 571 -11.63 -7.64 24.32
C TRP A 571 -11.28 -7.74 22.84
N GLU A 572 -12.24 -7.48 21.94
CA GLU A 572 -12.02 -7.46 20.49
C GLU A 572 -10.94 -6.43 20.14
N HIS A 573 -10.97 -5.25 20.77
CA HIS A 573 -9.93 -4.24 20.59
C HIS A 573 -8.54 -4.77 20.97
N CYS A 574 -8.41 -5.51 22.08
CA CYS A 574 -7.16 -6.12 22.52
C CYS A 574 -6.68 -7.22 21.55
N GLN A 575 -7.60 -8.10 21.12
CA GLN A 575 -7.31 -9.18 20.17
C GLN A 575 -6.84 -8.62 18.84
N ARG A 576 -7.53 -7.62 18.29
CA ARG A 576 -7.18 -6.97 17.01
C ARG A 576 -5.76 -6.42 17.02
N ILE A 577 -5.38 -5.67 18.06
CA ILE A 577 -4.02 -5.13 18.19
C ILE A 577 -2.99 -6.26 18.32
N SER A 578 -3.29 -7.29 19.11
CA SER A 578 -2.39 -8.45 19.29
C SER A 578 -2.16 -9.20 17.98
N TRP A 579 -3.23 -9.47 17.23
CA TRP A 579 -3.17 -10.08 15.90
C TRP A 579 -2.31 -9.29 14.92
N HIS A 580 -2.50 -7.97 14.86
CA HIS A 580 -1.70 -7.12 13.99
C HIS A 580 -0.23 -7.07 14.41
N ARG A 581 0.07 -7.14 15.72
CA ARG A 581 1.45 -7.25 16.22
C ARG A 581 2.12 -8.52 15.74
N GLU A 582 1.44 -9.66 15.77
CA GLU A 582 1.97 -10.94 15.27
C GLU A 582 2.20 -10.93 13.76
N CYS A 583 1.35 -10.23 13.02
CA CYS A 583 1.46 -10.11 11.58
C CYS A 583 2.53 -9.11 11.12
N LEU A 584 3.07 -8.28 12.02
CA LEU A 584 3.87 -7.11 11.68
C LEU A 584 5.12 -7.41 10.85
N PHE A 585 5.76 -8.55 11.11
CA PHE A 585 7.03 -8.96 10.50
C PHE A 585 6.88 -10.11 9.49
N LYS A 586 5.64 -10.45 9.08
CA LYS A 586 5.40 -11.58 8.16
C LYS A 586 5.98 -11.36 6.77
N ASP A 587 6.11 -10.10 6.36
CA ASP A 587 6.60 -9.68 5.04
C ASP A 587 8.10 -9.29 5.05
N ASP A 588 8.79 -9.47 6.19
CA ASP A 588 10.24 -9.25 6.31
C ASP A 588 11.05 -10.46 5.84
N ILE A 589 12.11 -10.22 5.08
CA ILE A 589 13.02 -11.28 4.61
C ILE A 589 14.27 -11.36 5.50
N THR A 590 14.84 -10.20 5.85
CA THR A 590 16.10 -10.11 6.60
C THR A 590 15.92 -9.86 8.09
N ASP A 591 14.73 -9.41 8.52
CA ASP A 591 14.39 -9.12 9.92
C ASP A 591 13.10 -9.86 10.29
N ILE A 592 13.13 -11.20 10.20
CA ILE A 592 12.05 -12.08 10.66
C ILE A 592 12.00 -11.91 12.18
N GLY A 593 11.22 -10.91 12.63
CA GLY A 593 11.28 -10.27 13.94
C GLY A 593 11.84 -11.12 15.06
N CYS A 594 12.79 -10.56 15.82
CA CYS A 594 13.41 -11.17 17.00
C CYS A 594 12.43 -12.09 17.75
N LYS A 595 12.86 -13.31 18.11
CA LYS A 595 12.05 -14.34 18.82
C LYS A 595 11.30 -13.80 20.05
N ILE A 596 11.76 -12.68 20.61
CA ILE A 596 11.13 -11.94 21.72
C ILE A 596 9.77 -11.31 21.31
N ASN A 597 9.65 -10.78 20.10
CA ASN A 597 8.40 -10.18 19.60
C ASN A 597 7.29 -11.22 19.36
N LYS A 598 7.64 -12.48 19.05
CA LYS A 598 6.66 -13.57 18.90
C LYS A 598 6.04 -13.99 20.23
N LYS A 599 6.80 -13.96 21.34
CA LYS A 599 6.32 -14.36 22.67
C LYS A 599 5.31 -13.41 23.30
N LEU A 600 5.27 -12.14 22.88
CA LEU A 600 4.35 -11.12 23.39
C LEU A 600 2.98 -11.12 22.68
N GLY A 601 2.86 -11.77 21.51
CA GLY A 601 1.59 -11.91 20.77
C GLY A 601 0.88 -13.24 21.03
N GLN A 602 1.66 -14.34 21.14
CA GLN A 602 1.19 -15.73 21.11
C GLN A 602 0.22 -16.20 22.21
N GLY A 603 -0.28 -15.32 23.09
CA GLY A 603 -1.13 -15.71 24.21
C GLY A 603 -2.59 -15.28 24.11
N LEU A 604 -2.90 -14.20 23.37
CA LEU A 604 -4.25 -13.61 23.37
C LEU A 604 -5.17 -14.18 22.29
N MET A 605 -4.60 -14.70 21.20
CA MET A 605 -5.36 -15.23 20.07
C MET A 605 -5.95 -16.63 20.32
N GLU A 606 -5.31 -17.42 21.19
CA GLU A 606 -5.77 -18.78 21.55
C GLU A 606 -6.74 -18.78 22.73
N GLN A 607 -6.96 -17.62 23.36
CA GLN A 607 -7.90 -17.46 24.47
C GLN A 607 -9.20 -16.84 23.94
N GLU A 608 -10.27 -17.62 23.92
CA GLU A 608 -11.62 -17.11 23.78
C GLU A 608 -12.16 -16.72 25.17
N LEU A 609 -12.91 -15.62 25.24
CA LEU A 609 -13.73 -15.36 26.42
C LEU A 609 -14.86 -16.38 26.42
N GLU A 610 -14.75 -17.39 27.27
CA GLU A 610 -15.82 -18.37 27.44
C GLU A 610 -17.04 -17.70 28.09
N TRP A 611 -18.16 -17.66 27.36
CA TRP A 611 -19.48 -17.27 27.87
C TRP A 611 -20.35 -18.51 28.10
N LEU A 612 -21.37 -18.40 28.95
CA LEU A 612 -22.40 -19.43 29.09
C LEU A 612 -23.28 -19.48 27.82
N GLU A 613 -23.64 -20.69 27.36
CA GLU A 613 -24.51 -20.93 26.20
C GLU A 613 -25.94 -20.44 26.51
N GLY A 614 -26.48 -19.51 25.69
CA GLY A 614 -27.85 -18.98 25.87
C GLY A 614 -28.02 -17.46 25.74
N PHE A 615 -26.93 -16.70 25.59
CA PHE A 615 -26.96 -15.26 25.27
C PHE A 615 -27.14 -15.01 23.75
N GLU A 616 -28.32 -15.28 23.19
CA GLU A 616 -28.65 -14.82 21.82
C GLU A 616 -29.15 -13.36 21.84
N SER A 617 -28.74 -12.57 20.85
CA SER A 617 -28.95 -11.13 20.76
C SER A 617 -30.35 -10.78 20.22
N ASP A 618 -31.29 -10.50 21.10
CA ASP A 618 -32.47 -9.71 20.73
C ASP A 618 -32.06 -8.24 20.64
N ASP A 619 -31.63 -7.82 19.45
CA ASP A 619 -31.42 -6.42 19.09
C ASP A 619 -32.79 -5.73 18.88
N GLU A 620 -33.51 -5.44 19.97
CA GLU A 620 -34.62 -4.50 19.90
C GLU A 620 -34.17 -3.07 20.17
N GLU A 621 -34.61 -2.22 19.24
CA GLU A 621 -34.30 -0.82 18.99
C GLU A 621 -34.39 0.08 20.23
N PHE A 622 -33.26 0.70 20.59
CA PHE A 622 -33.24 1.90 21.43
C PHE A 622 -33.20 3.13 20.52
N HIS A 623 -34.18 3.25 19.63
CA HIS A 623 -34.43 4.47 18.87
C HIS A 623 -35.77 5.06 19.35
N GLU A 624 -35.75 6.35 19.63
CA GLU A 624 -36.88 7.16 20.14
C GLU A 624 -37.18 6.99 21.64
N LEU A 625 -36.52 7.80 22.47
CA LEU A 625 -37.16 8.58 23.54
C LEU A 625 -36.13 9.59 24.08
N HIS A 626 -36.55 10.86 24.13
CA HIS A 626 -35.84 12.05 24.63
C HIS A 626 -35.15 12.97 23.61
N TYR A 627 -35.97 13.60 22.77
CA TYR A 627 -36.02 15.07 22.76
C TYR A 627 -37.41 15.49 23.30
N GLY A 628 -37.44 16.09 24.47
CA GLY A 628 -38.65 16.57 25.13
C GLY A 628 -38.29 17.23 26.47
N ASP A 629 -38.08 18.55 26.38
CA ASP A 629 -37.85 19.61 27.39
C ASP A 629 -36.71 19.48 28.42
#